data_AF-A0A9W6ST65-F1
#
_entry.id   AF-A0A9W6ST65-F1
#
_cell.length_a   1.000
_cell.length_b   1.000
_cell.length_c   1.000
_cell.angle_alpha   90.00
_cell.angle_beta   90.00
_cell.angle_gamma   90.00
#
_symmetry.space_group_name_H-M   'P 1'
#
loop_
_entity.id
_entity.type
_entity.pdbx_description
1 polymer ?
#
loop_
_entity_poly.entity_id
_entity_poly.type
_entity_poly.pdbx_seq_one_letter_code
_entity_poly.pdbx_strand_id
1 'polypeptide(L)'
;MSSPELIAEAVKKAAVAWIGGRPLWCVPVGESLATVVGPREQPDPGLTASTVDVTLRGDHGGAIVTFPATVERLSPGGERWEEVVPTLTQKRLNLPGTDDTVARWTAECAVYTLAPLGQGEQLTPGD
;
A
#
# COMPACT_ATOMS: atom_id res chain seq x y z
N MET A 1 14.76 14.48 3.69
CA MET A 1 13.92 13.27 3.88
C MET A 1 13.04 13.51 5.09
N SER A 2 11.77 13.12 5.04
CA SER A 2 10.87 13.22 6.19
C SER A 2 11.36 12.34 7.35
N SER A 3 11.04 12.70 8.61
CA SER A 3 11.42 11.89 9.77
C SER A 3 10.65 10.55 9.80
N PRO A 4 11.23 9.47 10.35
CA PRO A 4 10.59 8.16 10.41
C PRO A 4 9.27 8.16 11.19
N GLU A 5 9.19 8.95 12.26
CA GLU A 5 7.95 9.11 13.06
C GLU A 5 6.85 9.77 12.25
N LEU A 6 7.19 10.79 11.45
CA LEU A 6 6.22 11.48 10.60
C LEU A 6 5.75 10.57 9.46
N ILE A 7 6.64 9.74 8.91
CA ILE A 7 6.31 8.72 7.91
C ILE A 7 5.35 7.68 8.51
N ALA A 8 5.66 7.14 9.70
CA ALA A 8 4.80 6.18 10.38
C ALA A 8 3.40 6.75 10.65
N GLU A 9 3.32 7.99 11.15
CA GLU A 9 2.04 8.65 11.40
C GLU A 9 1.25 8.94 10.11
N ALA A 10 1.93 9.27 9.01
CA ALA A 10 1.30 9.45 7.72
C ALA A 10 0.77 8.13 7.15
N VAL A 11 1.55 7.04 7.23
CA VAL A 11 1.16 5.70 6.77
C VAL A 11 -0.10 5.22 7.51
N LYS A 12 -0.15 5.33 8.85
CA LYS A 12 -1.30 4.91 9.65
C LYS A 12 -2.62 5.59 9.28
N LYS A 13 -2.56 6.80 8.71
CA LYS A 13 -3.74 7.63 8.40
C LYS A 13 -4.06 7.67 6.90
N ALA A 14 -3.19 7.12 6.05
CA ALA A 14 -3.33 7.26 4.61
C ALA A 14 -4.56 6.53 4.08
N ALA A 15 -5.36 7.25 3.29
CA ALA A 15 -6.39 6.67 2.42
C ALA A 15 -6.05 6.81 0.93
N VAL A 16 -5.12 7.72 0.60
CA VAL A 16 -4.61 7.96 -0.75
C VAL A 16 -3.11 8.19 -0.68
N ALA A 17 -2.38 7.52 -1.57
CA ALA A 17 -0.98 7.74 -1.86
C ALA A 17 -0.79 8.31 -3.26
N TRP A 18 0.33 8.99 -3.51
CA TRP A 18 0.72 9.45 -4.84
C TRP A 18 2.02 8.81 -5.26
N ILE A 19 2.01 8.17 -6.43
CA ILE A 19 3.16 7.51 -7.05
C ILE A 19 3.40 8.19 -8.41
N GLY A 20 4.56 8.82 -8.61
CA GLY A 20 4.83 9.57 -9.84
C GLY A 20 3.78 10.65 -10.15
N GLY A 21 3.19 11.26 -9.11
CA GLY A 21 2.11 12.24 -9.24
C GLY A 21 0.72 11.68 -9.51
N ARG A 22 0.55 10.35 -9.65
CA ARG A 22 -0.74 9.70 -9.87
C ARG A 22 -1.33 9.23 -8.54
N PRO A 23 -2.60 9.54 -8.24
CA PRO A 23 -3.24 9.10 -7.00
C PRO A 23 -3.54 7.60 -7.04
N LEU A 24 -3.44 6.98 -5.88
CA LEU A 24 -3.64 5.56 -5.65
C LEU A 24 -4.40 5.39 -4.34
N TRP A 25 -5.59 4.78 -4.37
CA TRP A 25 -6.26 4.40 -3.14
C TRP A 25 -5.46 3.32 -2.42
N CYS A 26 -5.33 3.44 -1.11
CA CYS A 26 -4.58 2.50 -0.28
C CYS A 26 -5.21 2.34 1.09
N VAL A 27 -4.83 1.27 1.79
CA VAL A 27 -5.24 0.96 3.15
C VAL A 27 -4.00 0.69 4.00
N PRO A 28 -3.86 1.28 5.19
CA PRO A 28 -2.78 0.95 6.10
C PRO A 28 -2.91 -0.51 6.59
N VAL A 29 -1.85 -1.29 6.49
CA VAL A 29 -1.75 -2.67 7.01
C VAL A 29 -0.40 -2.84 7.69
N GLY A 30 -0.42 -2.93 9.03
CA GLY A 30 0.81 -2.85 9.83
C GLY A 30 1.53 -1.52 9.60
N GLU A 31 2.81 -1.59 9.22
CA GLU A 31 3.65 -0.43 8.89
C GLU A 31 3.72 -0.15 7.38
N SER A 32 2.88 -0.83 6.59
CA SER A 32 2.84 -0.71 5.13
C SER A 32 1.49 -0.18 4.65
N LEU A 33 1.45 0.21 3.38
CA LEU A 33 0.20 0.48 2.66
C LEU A 33 -0.12 -0.70 1.75
N ALA A 34 -1.36 -1.18 1.77
CA ALA A 34 -1.86 -2.15 0.82
C ALA A 34 -2.73 -1.47 -0.24
N THR A 35 -2.70 -1.98 -1.46
CA THR A 35 -3.55 -1.51 -2.56
C THR A 35 -3.91 -2.63 -3.52
N VAL A 36 -4.94 -2.40 -4.34
CA VAL A 36 -5.29 -3.24 -5.48
C VAL A 36 -5.30 -2.38 -6.75
N VAL A 37 -4.74 -2.90 -7.83
CA VAL A 37 -4.79 -2.28 -9.17
C VAL A 37 -5.30 -3.30 -10.17
N GLY A 38 -6.03 -2.83 -11.19
CA GLY A 38 -6.62 -3.69 -12.20
C GLY A 38 -8.00 -3.22 -12.66
N PRO A 39 -8.63 -3.99 -13.57
CA PRO A 39 -9.96 -3.70 -14.09
C PRO A 39 -10.97 -3.53 -12.96
N ARG A 40 -11.84 -2.51 -13.09
CA ARG A 40 -12.89 -2.15 -12.11
C ARG A 40 -12.37 -1.66 -10.75
N GLU A 41 -11.05 -1.58 -10.54
CA GLU A 41 -10.47 -1.05 -9.31
C GLU A 41 -9.80 0.31 -9.50
N GLN A 42 -8.61 0.32 -10.09
CA GLN A 42 -7.85 1.53 -10.41
C GLN A 42 -6.66 1.17 -11.32
N PRO A 43 -6.21 2.09 -12.19
CA PRO A 43 -5.07 1.83 -13.06
C PRO A 43 -3.77 1.74 -12.26
N ASP A 44 -2.83 0.91 -12.71
CA ASP A 44 -1.50 0.83 -12.13
C ASP A 44 -0.74 2.17 -12.32
N PRO A 45 -0.27 2.82 -11.24
CA PRO A 45 0.50 4.06 -11.35
C PRO A 45 1.99 3.83 -11.70
N GLY A 46 2.47 2.59 -11.74
CA GLY A 46 3.88 2.22 -11.97
C GLY A 46 4.47 1.30 -10.92
N LEU A 47 3.66 0.45 -10.27
CA LEU A 47 4.05 -0.45 -9.17
C LEU A 47 4.80 -1.71 -9.61
N THR A 48 5.21 -1.80 -10.88
CA THR A 48 6.05 -2.89 -11.37
C THR A 48 7.53 -2.73 -11.00
N ALA A 49 7.93 -1.55 -10.50
CA ALA A 49 9.28 -1.31 -9.99
C ALA A 49 9.45 -1.87 -8.57
N SER A 50 10.65 -2.33 -8.20
CA SER A 50 10.94 -2.85 -6.85
C SER A 50 10.89 -1.78 -5.75
N THR A 51 11.00 -0.50 -6.12
CA THR A 51 10.96 0.64 -5.20
C THR A 51 10.31 1.83 -5.90
N VAL A 52 9.51 2.60 -5.17
CA VAL A 52 8.84 3.82 -5.66
C VAL A 52 8.91 4.92 -4.61
N ASP A 53 8.89 6.18 -5.05
CA ASP A 53 8.65 7.31 -4.15
C ASP A 53 7.15 7.44 -3.88
N VAL A 54 6.79 7.30 -2.60
CA VAL A 54 5.43 7.44 -2.09
C VAL A 54 5.29 8.83 -1.50
N THR A 55 4.30 9.59 -1.98
CA THR A 55 3.90 10.84 -1.34
C THR A 55 2.57 10.66 -0.63
N LEU A 56 2.51 11.05 0.65
CA LEU A 56 1.30 11.06 1.47
C LEU A 56 1.00 12.50 1.92
N ARG A 57 -0.28 12.80 2.10
CA ARG A 57 -0.74 14.08 2.61
C ARG A 57 -1.51 13.84 3.91
N GLY A 58 -1.16 14.56 4.97
CA GLY A 58 -1.95 14.59 6.20
C GLY A 58 -3.29 15.32 6.02
N ASP A 59 -4.29 14.92 6.79
CA ASP A 59 -5.61 15.54 6.76
C ASP A 59 -5.59 16.99 7.27
N HIS A 60 -6.56 17.79 6.83
CA HIS A 60 -6.84 19.15 7.33
C HIS A 60 -5.62 20.09 7.41
N GLY A 61 -4.78 20.12 6.37
CA GLY A 61 -3.59 20.97 6.33
C GLY A 61 -2.35 20.33 6.94
N GLY A 62 -2.40 19.02 7.24
CA GLY A 62 -1.26 18.24 7.68
C GLY A 62 -0.12 18.21 6.67
N ALA A 63 1.07 17.84 7.17
CA ALA A 63 2.29 17.79 6.38
C ALA A 63 2.16 16.86 5.16
N ILE A 64 2.80 17.24 4.06
CA ILE A 64 3.07 16.34 2.94
C ILE A 64 4.40 15.68 3.22
N VAL A 65 4.44 14.35 3.14
CA VAL A 65 5.67 13.57 3.25
C VAL A 65 5.91 12.77 2.00
N THR A 66 7.17 12.73 1.56
CA THR A 66 7.61 11.90 0.45
C THR A 66 8.77 11.04 0.93
N PHE A 67 8.66 9.73 0.70
CA PHE A 67 9.66 8.75 1.11
C PHE A 67 9.71 7.58 0.12
N PRO A 68 10.86 6.92 -0.05
CA PRO A 68 10.96 5.75 -0.88
C PRO A 68 10.38 4.52 -0.15
N ALA A 69 9.72 3.63 -0.89
CA ALA A 69 9.10 2.41 -0.35
C ALA A 69 9.41 1.20 -1.24
N THR A 70 9.65 0.04 -0.63
CA THR A 70 9.69 -1.23 -1.36
C THR A 70 8.30 -1.61 -1.81
N VAL A 71 8.22 -2.15 -3.03
CA VAL A 71 6.97 -2.64 -3.61
C VAL A 71 7.03 -4.16 -3.63
N GLU A 72 6.04 -4.79 -3.00
CA GLU A 72 5.87 -6.24 -3.04
C GLU A 72 4.51 -6.53 -3.68
N ARG A 73 4.53 -7.36 -4.73
CA ARG A 73 3.32 -7.92 -5.31
C ARG A 73 2.95 -9.19 -4.54
N LEU A 74 1.74 -9.24 -4.00
CA LEU A 74 1.26 -10.41 -3.29
C LEU A 74 0.82 -11.50 -4.28
N SER A 75 1.26 -12.73 -4.02
CA SER A 75 0.82 -13.91 -4.78
C SER A 75 -0.59 -14.31 -4.34
N PRO A 76 -1.57 -14.44 -5.25
CA PRO A 76 -2.91 -14.87 -4.88
C PRO A 76 -2.92 -16.22 -4.15
N GLY A 77 -3.61 -16.29 -3.01
CA GLY A 77 -3.67 -17.48 -2.15
C GLY A 77 -2.39 -17.76 -1.34
N GLY A 78 -1.41 -16.86 -1.36
CA GLY A 78 -0.27 -16.93 -0.44
C GLY A 78 -0.60 -16.35 0.94
N GLU A 79 0.21 -16.67 1.95
CA GLU A 79 0.02 -16.21 3.34
C GLU A 79 -0.20 -14.70 3.45
N ARG A 80 0.71 -13.88 2.88
CA ARG A 80 0.57 -12.42 2.87
C ARG A 80 -0.69 -11.92 2.17
N TRP A 81 -1.14 -12.63 1.13
CA TRP A 81 -2.39 -12.30 0.45
C TRP A 81 -3.60 -12.55 1.36
N GLU A 82 -3.64 -13.70 2.03
CA GLU A 82 -4.70 -14.08 2.96
C GLU A 82 -4.78 -13.13 4.17
N GLU A 83 -3.65 -12.58 4.61
CA GLU A 83 -3.59 -11.55 5.66
C GLU A 83 -4.12 -10.19 5.20
N VAL A 84 -3.74 -9.74 4.00
CA VAL A 84 -3.96 -8.36 3.55
C VAL A 84 -5.33 -8.17 2.90
N VAL A 85 -5.76 -9.13 2.08
CA VAL A 85 -6.96 -8.98 1.23
C VAL A 85 -8.26 -8.82 2.03
N PRO A 86 -8.48 -9.51 3.17
CA PRO A 86 -9.66 -9.26 4.00
C PRO A 86 -9.79 -7.80 4.48
N THR A 87 -8.67 -7.17 4.82
CA THR A 87 -8.65 -5.75 5.22
C THR A 87 -9.00 -4.84 4.03
N LEU A 88 -8.42 -5.12 2.85
CA LEU A 88 -8.70 -4.35 1.64
C LEU A 88 -10.17 -4.43 1.24
N THR A 89 -10.76 -5.62 1.23
CA THR A 89 -12.17 -5.81 0.86
C THR A 89 -13.12 -5.15 1.86
N GLN A 90 -12.83 -5.19 3.16
CA GLN A 90 -13.64 -4.49 4.16
C GLN A 90 -13.64 -2.97 4.01
N LYS A 91 -12.52 -2.37 3.59
CA LYS A 91 -12.37 -0.91 3.47
C LYS A 91 -12.82 -0.36 2.13
N ARG A 92 -12.88 -1.20 1.09
CA ARG A 92 -13.29 -0.78 -0.25
C ARG A 92 -14.80 -0.60 -0.28
N LEU A 93 -15.23 0.65 -0.39
CA LEU A 93 -16.65 1.00 -0.47
C LEU A 93 -17.25 0.49 -1.78
N ASN A 94 -18.53 0.09 -1.75
CA ASN A 94 -19.31 -0.34 -2.92
C ASN A 94 -18.83 -1.61 -3.64
N LEU A 95 -18.22 -2.55 -2.92
CA LEU A 95 -17.91 -3.85 -3.50
C LEU A 95 -19.18 -4.71 -3.67
N PRO A 96 -19.27 -5.54 -4.73
CA PRO A 96 -20.11 -6.73 -4.68
C PRO A 96 -19.61 -7.67 -3.56
N GLY A 97 -20.41 -8.66 -3.15
CA GLY A 97 -20.10 -9.55 -2.03
C GLY A 97 -18.62 -10.01 -1.98
N THR A 98 -18.07 -10.15 -0.77
CA THR A 98 -16.62 -10.33 -0.55
C THR A 98 -16.01 -11.45 -1.37
N ASP A 99 -16.68 -12.61 -1.46
CA ASP A 99 -16.16 -13.79 -2.18
C ASP A 99 -16.03 -13.53 -3.68
N ASP A 100 -17.03 -12.89 -4.30
CA ASP A 100 -17.00 -12.50 -5.71
C ASP A 100 -15.88 -11.48 -5.99
N THR A 101 -15.61 -10.60 -5.03
CA THR A 101 -14.52 -9.65 -5.13
C THR A 101 -13.15 -10.32 -5.05
N VAL A 102 -12.94 -11.23 -4.08
CA VAL A 102 -11.67 -11.95 -3.96
C VAL A 102 -11.42 -12.81 -5.20
N ALA A 103 -12.43 -13.52 -5.71
CA ALA A 103 -12.32 -14.31 -6.93
C ALA A 103 -11.92 -13.43 -8.14
N ARG A 104 -12.55 -12.26 -8.28
CA ARG A 104 -12.19 -11.28 -9.32
C ARG A 104 -10.75 -10.79 -9.16
N TRP A 105 -10.34 -10.41 -7.96
CA TRP A 105 -9.00 -9.88 -7.73
C TRP A 105 -7.91 -10.90 -8.04
N THR A 106 -8.14 -12.17 -7.68
CA THR A 106 -7.26 -13.29 -8.04
C THR A 106 -7.12 -13.44 -9.55
N ALA A 107 -8.19 -13.26 -10.31
CA ALA A 107 -8.20 -13.50 -11.77
C ALA A 107 -7.73 -12.30 -12.60
N GLU A 108 -8.06 -11.07 -12.19
CA GLU A 108 -7.95 -9.88 -13.06
C GLU A 108 -7.09 -8.76 -12.47
N CYS A 109 -6.75 -8.81 -11.18
CA CYS A 109 -6.08 -7.71 -10.48
C CYS A 109 -4.71 -8.11 -9.92
N ALA A 110 -3.99 -7.10 -9.43
CA ALA A 110 -2.79 -7.28 -8.65
C ALA A 110 -2.91 -6.52 -7.33
N VAL A 111 -2.55 -7.18 -6.23
CA VAL A 111 -2.50 -6.59 -4.88
C VAL A 111 -1.04 -6.34 -4.53
N TYR A 112 -0.77 -5.16 -3.99
CA TYR A 112 0.57 -4.72 -3.63
C TYR A 112 0.61 -4.22 -2.20
N THR A 113 1.77 -4.40 -1.56
CA THR A 113 2.16 -3.70 -0.34
C THR A 113 3.29 -2.72 -0.65
N LEU A 114 3.28 -1.58 0.03
CA LEU A 114 4.28 -0.52 -0.05
C LEU A 114 4.84 -0.30 1.36
N ALA A 115 6.08 -0.73 1.60
CA ALA A 115 6.73 -0.60 2.90
C ALA A 115 7.78 0.53 2.87
N PRO A 116 7.71 1.54 3.76
CA PRO A 116 8.71 2.60 3.79
C PRO A 116 10.13 2.05 3.99
N LEU A 117 11.08 2.49 3.16
CA LEU A 117 12.48 2.15 3.34
C LEU A 117 13.05 2.84 4.59
N GLY A 118 13.79 2.09 5.41
CA GLY A 118 14.47 2.61 6.59
C GLY A 118 13.69 2.53 7.91
N GLN A 119 12.53 1.86 7.96
CA GLN A 119 11.84 1.54 9.22
C GLN A 119 12.17 0.13 9.77
N GLY A 120 12.95 -0.67 9.02
CA GLY A 120 13.29 -2.05 9.38
C GLY A 120 14.79 -2.40 9.36
N GLU A 121 15.69 -1.43 9.28
CA GLU A 121 17.13 -1.68 9.31
C GLU A 121 17.74 -1.10 10.60
N GLN A 122 17.50 -1.78 11.72
CA GLN A 122 18.53 -1.85 12.74
C GLN A 122 19.44 -2.99 12.30
N LEU A 123 20.44 -2.67 11.45
CA LEU A 123 21.65 -3.49 11.34
C LEU A 123 22.19 -3.64 12.76
N THR A 124 21.91 -4.75 13.43
CA THR A 124 22.82 -5.22 14.47
C THR A 124 24.17 -5.39 13.79
N PRO A 125 25.22 -4.66 14.21
CA PRO A 125 26.56 -5.02 13.80
C PRO A 125 26.74 -6.48 14.22
N GLY A 126 27.06 -7.35 13.27
CA GLY A 126 27.38 -8.75 13.57
C GLY A 126 28.55 -8.80 14.53
N ASP A 127 28.45 -9.72 15.50
CA ASP A 127 29.54 -10.12 16.39
C ASP A 127 30.80 -10.57 15.61
#